data_AF-A0A7V9TFZ7-F1
#
_entry.id   AF-A0A7V9TFZ7-F1
#
_cell.length_a   1.000
_cell.length_b   1.000
_cell.length_c   1.000
_cell.angle_alpha   90.00
_cell.angle_beta   90.00
_cell.angle_gamma   90.00
#
_symmetry.space_group_name_H-M   'P 1'
#
loop_
_entity.id
_entity.type
_entity.pdbx_description
1 polymer ?
#
loop_
_entity_poly.entity_id
_entity_poly.type
_entity_poly.pdbx_seq_one_letter_code
_entity_poly.pdbx_strand_id
1 'polypeptide(L)'
;MNHTSIFRRALSAFAVFALVATTAACDNPVGQDDDHLEARGVVITDMAGAMIAETHGDHWDFTSGSEIHLHPGKEMEVRVYFVDPAGNRFQVGSLTGYQLVVQVANPSIVTYGGHGDHGHFEALGTGETTAVIHLWHGNHPSGHADYSSPALAIDVDGHGTH
;
A
#
# COMPACT_ATOMS: atom_id res chain seq x y z
N MET A 1 -83.35 -41.17 31.60
CA MET A 1 -84.25 -40.74 30.50
C MET A 1 -83.37 -40.27 29.35
N ASN A 2 -83.43 -41.01 28.25
CA ASN A 2 -82.67 -40.78 27.03
C ASN A 2 -83.23 -39.56 26.29
N HIS A 3 -82.37 -38.67 25.80
CA HIS A 3 -82.71 -37.83 24.65
C HIS A 3 -81.50 -37.76 23.72
N THR A 4 -81.53 -38.66 22.75
CA THR A 4 -80.77 -38.61 21.50
C THR A 4 -81.30 -37.44 20.67
N SER A 5 -80.43 -36.55 20.18
CA SER A 5 -80.76 -35.67 19.05
C SER A 5 -79.68 -35.79 17.99
N ILE A 6 -80.12 -36.22 16.82
CA ILE A 6 -79.33 -36.48 15.62
C ILE A 6 -79.31 -35.21 14.74
N PHE A 7 -78.26 -35.11 13.92
CA PHE A 7 -78.12 -34.30 12.70
C PHE A 7 -77.70 -32.84 12.88
N ARG A 8 -76.52 -32.51 12.31
CA ARG A 8 -76.46 -31.86 10.98
C ARG A 8 -75.05 -31.91 10.40
N ARG A 9 -75.02 -32.20 9.09
CA ARG A 9 -73.89 -32.14 8.17
C ARG A 9 -73.36 -30.71 8.10
N ALA A 10 -72.05 -30.52 7.85
CA ALA A 10 -71.56 -29.77 6.68
C ALA A 10 -70.06 -29.46 6.77
N LEU A 11 -69.42 -29.69 5.62
CA LEU A 11 -68.33 -28.94 5.00
C LEU A 11 -66.97 -28.81 5.70
N SER A 12 -66.02 -29.47 5.05
CA SER A 12 -64.62 -29.11 4.86
C SER A 12 -64.31 -27.61 4.92
N ALA A 13 -63.23 -27.25 5.62
CA ALA A 13 -62.42 -26.09 5.26
C ALA A 13 -60.95 -26.36 5.62
N PHE A 14 -60.15 -26.44 4.57
CA PHE A 14 -58.70 -26.54 4.54
C PHE A 14 -58.14 -25.19 5.02
N ALA A 15 -57.56 -25.12 6.22
CA ALA A 15 -56.90 -23.90 6.71
C ALA A 15 -55.38 -24.07 6.61
N VAL A 16 -54.83 -23.63 5.47
CA VAL A 16 -53.40 -23.43 5.26
C VAL A 16 -52.95 -22.30 6.17
N PHE A 17 -52.23 -22.61 7.25
CA PHE A 17 -51.52 -21.60 8.02
C PHE A 17 -50.26 -21.21 7.24
N ALA A 18 -50.31 -20.06 6.56
CA ALA A 18 -49.15 -19.41 5.99
C ALA A 18 -48.25 -18.91 7.12
N LEU A 19 -47.11 -19.60 7.31
CA LEU A 19 -46.02 -19.16 8.17
C LEU A 19 -45.29 -18.01 7.47
N VAL A 20 -45.69 -16.77 7.73
CA VAL A 20 -44.90 -15.59 7.33
C VAL A 20 -43.99 -15.22 8.51
N ALA A 21 -42.85 -15.90 8.60
CA ALA A 21 -41.74 -15.44 9.41
C ALA A 21 -41.04 -14.33 8.62
N THR A 22 -41.39 -13.06 8.90
CA THR A 22 -40.60 -11.92 8.45
C THR A 22 -39.29 -11.94 9.22
N THR A 23 -38.28 -12.63 8.67
CA THR A 23 -36.89 -12.36 9.04
C THR A 23 -36.63 -10.94 8.57
N ALA A 24 -36.65 -9.98 9.49
CA ALA A 24 -35.93 -8.73 9.30
C ALA A 24 -34.46 -9.12 9.14
N ALA A 25 -34.06 -9.42 7.90
CA ALA A 25 -32.68 -9.43 7.51
C ALA A 25 -32.19 -8.01 7.83
N CYS A 26 -31.36 -7.91 8.86
CA CYS A 26 -30.57 -6.73 9.10
C CYS A 26 -29.73 -6.52 7.84
N ASP A 27 -30.16 -5.59 6.98
CA ASP A 27 -29.27 -4.95 6.02
C ASP A 27 -28.17 -4.30 6.84
N ASN A 28 -27.04 -4.99 6.99
CA ASN A 28 -25.80 -4.38 7.41
C ASN A 28 -25.07 -4.02 6.10
N PRO A 29 -25.13 -2.76 5.63
CA PRO A 29 -24.36 -2.36 4.47
C PRO A 29 -22.87 -2.43 4.85
N VAL A 30 -22.24 -3.58 4.60
CA VAL A 30 -20.78 -3.67 4.47
C VAL A 30 -20.45 -3.07 3.11
N GLY A 31 -20.22 -1.76 3.10
CA GLY A 31 -20.01 -1.03 1.87
C GLY A 31 -19.53 0.38 2.13
N GLN A 32 -18.35 0.52 2.72
CA GLN A 32 -17.41 1.51 2.22
C GLN A 32 -16.31 0.70 1.54
N ASP A 33 -16.36 0.62 0.21
CA ASP A 33 -15.11 0.49 -0.53
C ASP A 33 -14.34 1.78 -0.19
N ASP A 34 -13.52 1.72 0.86
CA ASP A 34 -12.42 2.68 0.96
C ASP A 34 -11.54 2.36 -0.26
N ASP A 35 -11.54 3.27 -1.24
CA ASP A 35 -10.67 3.19 -2.41
C ASP A 35 -9.21 3.25 -1.91
N HIS A 36 -8.69 2.09 -1.51
CA HIS A 36 -7.31 1.92 -1.09
C HIS A 36 -6.42 2.04 -2.32
N LEU A 37 -5.46 2.95 -2.24
CA LEU A 37 -4.47 3.11 -3.29
C LEU A 37 -3.49 1.94 -3.19
N GLU A 38 -3.63 0.98 -4.08
CA GLU A 38 -2.73 -0.16 -4.14
C GLU A 38 -1.47 0.17 -4.94
N ALA A 39 -0.30 -0.12 -4.36
CA ALA A 39 0.95 -0.19 -5.08
C ALA A 39 1.44 -1.64 -5.18
N ARG A 40 2.03 -1.99 -6.31
CA ARG A 40 2.70 -3.28 -6.55
C ARG A 40 4.19 -3.16 -6.82
N GLY A 41 4.68 -1.94 -6.97
CA GLY A 41 6.09 -1.70 -7.22
C GLY A 41 6.47 -0.24 -7.03
N VAL A 42 7.77 0.01 -7.17
CA VAL A 42 8.40 1.32 -7.10
C VAL A 42 9.36 1.48 -8.26
N VAL A 43 9.42 2.68 -8.81
CA VAL A 43 10.43 3.11 -9.79
C VAL A 43 11.11 4.36 -9.24
N ILE A 44 12.44 4.35 -9.26
CA ILE A 44 13.28 5.50 -8.91
C ILE A 44 13.90 6.03 -10.19
N THR A 45 13.78 7.34 -10.41
CA THR A 45 14.43 8.01 -11.54
C THR A 45 15.32 9.15 -11.04
N ASP A 46 16.27 9.55 -11.87
CA ASP A 46 16.93 10.84 -11.70
C ASP A 46 15.95 12.00 -12.04
N MET A 47 16.45 13.22 -11.91
CA MET A 47 15.67 14.43 -12.21
C MET A 47 15.40 14.66 -13.70
N ALA A 48 16.18 14.02 -14.59
CA ALA A 48 15.94 14.03 -16.04
C ALA A 48 14.89 12.98 -16.48
N GLY A 49 14.49 12.08 -15.57
CA GLY A 49 13.54 11.00 -15.80
C GLY A 49 14.19 9.69 -16.27
N ALA A 50 15.52 9.60 -16.25
CA ALA A 50 16.20 8.33 -16.51
C ALA A 50 16.02 7.39 -15.31
N MET A 51 15.68 6.14 -15.58
CA MET A 51 15.48 5.14 -14.54
C MET A 51 16.80 4.80 -13.85
N ILE A 52 16.78 4.74 -12.52
CA ILE A 52 17.89 4.30 -11.68
C ILE A 52 17.64 2.86 -11.24
N ALA A 53 16.46 2.60 -10.69
CA ALA A 53 16.07 1.28 -10.21
C ALA A 53 14.55 1.11 -10.26
N GLU A 54 14.08 -0.12 -10.42
CA GLU A 54 12.68 -0.49 -10.28
C GLU A 54 12.51 -1.82 -9.55
N THR A 55 11.40 -2.00 -8.84
CA THR A 55 11.11 -3.27 -8.17
C THR A 55 10.46 -4.24 -9.15
N HIS A 56 10.88 -5.50 -9.10
CA HIS A 56 10.25 -6.60 -9.82
C HIS A 56 9.99 -7.76 -8.86
N GLY A 57 8.76 -7.85 -8.34
CA GLY A 57 8.41 -8.85 -7.34
C GLY A 57 9.12 -8.60 -6.01
N ASP A 58 10.12 -9.44 -5.70
CA ASP A 58 10.83 -9.44 -4.42
C ASP A 58 12.25 -8.85 -4.47
N HIS A 59 12.66 -8.28 -5.61
CA HIS A 59 13.97 -7.68 -5.79
C HIS A 59 13.92 -6.34 -6.54
N TRP A 60 15.07 -5.68 -6.59
CA TRP A 60 15.31 -4.46 -7.35
C TRP A 60 16.14 -4.78 -8.60
N ASP A 61 15.67 -4.28 -9.74
CA ASP A 61 16.42 -4.21 -10.98
C ASP A 61 17.04 -2.81 -11.10
N PHE A 62 18.36 -2.75 -11.31
CA PHE A 62 19.11 -1.50 -11.44
C PHE A 62 19.51 -1.26 -12.89
N THR A 63 19.47 -0.01 -13.33
CA THR A 63 19.95 0.37 -14.67
C THR A 63 21.46 0.16 -14.81
N SER A 64 22.21 0.33 -13.71
CA SER A 64 23.65 0.12 -13.66
C SER A 64 24.05 -0.44 -12.30
N GLY A 65 24.93 -1.45 -12.29
CA GLY A 65 25.39 -2.09 -11.06
C GLY A 65 24.32 -2.97 -10.41
N SER A 66 24.35 -3.06 -9.09
CA SER A 66 23.41 -3.83 -8.26
C SER A 66 22.89 -3.07 -7.05
N GLU A 67 23.21 -1.77 -6.96
CA GLU A 67 22.88 -0.89 -5.84
C GLU A 67 22.91 0.58 -6.27
N ILE A 68 22.34 1.45 -5.44
CA ILE A 68 22.58 2.90 -5.58
C ILE A 68 23.99 3.20 -5.08
N HIS A 69 24.85 3.71 -5.94
CA HIS A 69 26.17 4.21 -5.55
C HIS A 69 26.15 5.72 -5.31
N LEU A 70 26.69 6.14 -4.16
CA LEU A 70 26.84 7.52 -3.76
C LEU A 70 28.30 7.83 -3.41
N HIS A 71 28.66 9.12 -3.49
CA HIS A 71 29.96 9.60 -3.02
C HIS A 71 29.79 10.33 -1.67
N PRO A 72 30.71 10.15 -0.70
CA PRO A 72 30.65 10.84 0.58
C PRO A 72 30.50 12.36 0.44
N GLY A 73 29.59 12.95 1.23
CA GLY A 73 29.31 14.39 1.22
C GLY A 73 28.64 14.89 -0.07
N LYS A 74 28.05 13.98 -0.86
CA LYS A 74 27.21 14.31 -2.02
C LYS A 74 25.78 13.86 -1.78
N GLU A 75 24.88 14.50 -2.51
CA GLU A 75 23.46 14.19 -2.56
C GLU A 75 23.12 13.65 -3.95
N MET A 76 22.17 12.72 -4.02
CA MET A 76 21.55 12.25 -5.26
C MET A 76 20.07 12.61 -5.23
N GLU A 77 19.68 13.58 -6.05
CA GLU A 77 18.29 13.96 -6.27
C GLU A 77 17.56 12.91 -7.11
N VAL A 78 16.41 12.45 -6.62
CA VAL A 78 15.62 11.37 -7.21
C VAL A 78 14.13 11.67 -7.18
N ARG A 79 13.39 11.06 -8.11
CA ARG A 79 11.94 10.95 -8.05
C ARG A 79 11.56 9.51 -7.75
N VAL A 80 10.62 9.33 -6.84
CA VAL A 80 10.08 8.02 -6.46
C VAL A 80 8.64 7.95 -6.97
N TYR A 81 8.37 6.95 -7.80
CA TYR A 81 7.04 6.62 -8.31
C TYR A 81 6.63 5.27 -7.77
N PHE A 82 5.37 5.15 -7.35
CA PHE A 82 4.73 3.85 -7.13
C PHE A 82 4.07 3.38 -8.42
N VAL A 83 3.93 2.07 -8.57
CA VAL A 83 3.30 1.43 -9.72
C VAL A 83 2.01 0.74 -9.26
N ASP A 84 0.88 1.10 -9.85
CA ASP A 84 -0.42 0.51 -9.54
C ASP A 84 -0.58 -0.90 -10.18
N PRO A 85 -1.65 -1.66 -9.86
CA PRO A 85 -1.90 -2.97 -10.47
C PRO A 85 -2.08 -2.97 -12.00
N ALA A 86 -2.40 -1.82 -12.60
CA ALA A 86 -2.51 -1.64 -14.04
C ALA A 86 -1.18 -1.23 -14.71
N GLY A 87 -0.12 -1.03 -13.92
CA GLY A 87 1.20 -0.63 -14.40
C GLY A 87 1.39 0.89 -14.52
N ASN A 88 0.44 1.70 -14.06
CA ASN A 88 0.59 3.17 -14.12
C ASN A 88 1.45 3.67 -12.97
N ARG A 89 2.32 4.64 -13.28
CA ARG A 89 3.19 5.30 -12.30
C ARG A 89 2.45 6.48 -11.66
N PHE A 90 2.56 6.61 -10.35
CA PHE A 90 2.05 7.76 -9.61
C PHE A 90 3.03 8.20 -8.51
N GLN A 91 2.96 9.47 -8.11
CA GLN A 91 3.70 10.01 -6.97
C GLN A 91 2.75 10.29 -5.81
N VAL A 92 3.27 10.17 -4.58
CA VAL A 92 2.46 10.38 -3.38
C VAL A 92 2.23 11.86 -3.09
N GLY A 93 3.16 12.74 -3.47
CA GLY A 93 3.04 14.19 -3.25
C GLY A 93 1.76 14.81 -3.82
N SER A 94 1.10 14.15 -4.77
CA SER A 94 -0.19 14.57 -5.35
C SER A 94 -1.43 13.99 -4.67
N LEU A 95 -1.30 13.15 -3.63
CA LEU A 95 -2.39 12.33 -3.09
C LEU A 95 -2.68 12.68 -1.63
N THR A 96 -3.93 13.05 -1.36
CA THR A 96 -4.37 13.37 0.00
C THR A 96 -4.44 12.09 0.84
N GLY A 97 -3.89 12.13 2.05
CA GLY A 97 -3.94 11.00 2.99
C GLY A 97 -2.82 9.97 2.82
N TYR A 98 -1.95 10.12 1.84
CA TYR A 98 -0.79 9.25 1.63
C TYR A 98 0.52 10.01 1.82
N GLN A 99 1.56 9.30 2.24
CA GLN A 99 2.93 9.81 2.40
C GLN A 99 3.95 8.83 1.80
N LEU A 100 4.98 9.37 1.16
CA LEU A 100 6.19 8.62 0.86
C LEU A 100 7.03 8.56 2.13
N VAL A 101 7.33 7.35 2.61
CA VAL A 101 8.26 7.14 3.73
C VAL A 101 9.42 6.30 3.23
N VAL A 102 10.64 6.82 3.40
CA VAL A 102 11.87 6.09 3.11
C VAL A 102 12.57 5.80 4.42
N GLN A 103 12.62 4.52 4.79
CA GLN A 103 13.25 4.07 6.02
C GLN A 103 14.65 3.55 5.70
N VAL A 104 15.68 4.31 6.06
CA VAL A 104 17.08 3.87 5.92
C VAL A 104 17.51 3.07 7.14
N ALA A 105 18.10 1.90 6.94
CA ALA A 105 18.52 1.00 8.00
C ALA A 105 19.63 1.60 8.87
N ASN A 106 20.59 2.29 8.25
CA ASN A 106 21.65 3.00 8.95
C ASN A 106 21.70 4.50 8.56
N PRO A 107 21.00 5.37 9.30
CA PRO A 107 20.98 6.81 9.01
C PRO A 107 22.32 7.53 9.28
N SER A 108 23.33 6.86 9.86
CA SER A 108 24.67 7.46 9.97
C SER A 108 25.50 7.32 8.69
N ILE A 109 25.06 6.51 7.72
CA ILE A 109 25.72 6.32 6.41
C ILE A 109 24.95 7.13 5.34
N VAL A 110 23.64 6.95 5.26
CA VAL A 110 22.77 7.65 4.29
C VAL A 110 21.51 8.14 4.99
N THR A 111 21.04 9.33 4.65
CA THR A 111 19.67 9.77 5.00
C THR A 111 18.86 10.08 3.76
N TYR A 112 17.54 10.16 3.92
CA TYR A 112 16.63 10.55 2.85
C TYR A 112 15.84 11.80 3.25
N GLY A 113 15.83 12.81 2.37
CA GLY A 113 15.05 14.03 2.51
C GLY A 113 14.02 14.17 1.38
N GLY A 114 12.81 14.65 1.69
CA GLY A 114 11.73 14.84 0.72
C GLY A 114 11.42 16.32 0.45
N HIS A 115 11.17 16.65 -0.81
CA HIS A 115 10.86 17.98 -1.33
C HIS A 115 9.61 17.95 -2.22
N GLY A 116 8.42 17.66 -1.67
CA GLY A 116 7.14 17.75 -2.38
C GLY A 116 6.99 16.80 -3.59
N ASP A 117 7.64 17.12 -4.71
CA ASP A 117 7.63 16.38 -5.98
C ASP A 117 8.90 15.51 -6.22
N HIS A 118 9.92 15.64 -5.38
CA HIS A 118 11.15 14.82 -5.44
C HIS A 118 11.76 14.63 -4.04
N GLY A 119 12.90 13.97 -3.93
CA GLY A 119 13.70 13.89 -2.71
C GLY A 119 15.15 13.56 -3.02
N HIS A 120 15.99 13.44 -2.01
CA HIS A 120 17.40 13.10 -2.19
C HIS A 120 17.88 12.09 -1.16
N PHE A 121 18.86 11.28 -1.57
CA PHE A 121 19.71 10.55 -0.65
C PHE A 121 20.95 11.41 -0.34
N GLU A 122 21.24 11.66 0.93
CA GLU A 122 22.45 12.35 1.38
C GLU A 122 23.43 11.34 1.97
N ALA A 123 24.65 11.27 1.42
CA ALA A 123 25.71 10.38 1.89
C ALA A 123 26.52 11.04 3.01
N LEU A 124 26.26 10.63 4.25
CA LEU A 124 26.88 11.16 5.48
C LEU A 124 28.17 10.42 5.88
N GLY A 125 28.30 9.16 5.52
CA GLY A 125 29.41 8.31 5.90
C GLY A 125 29.64 7.19 4.89
N THR A 126 30.84 6.63 4.88
CA THR A 126 31.22 5.52 3.99
C THR A 126 30.62 4.19 4.43
N GLY A 127 30.33 3.32 3.47
CA GLY A 127 29.89 1.95 3.69
C GLY A 127 28.53 1.63 3.09
N GLU A 128 28.07 0.42 3.37
CA GLU A 128 26.82 -0.12 2.83
C GLU A 128 25.65 0.07 3.82
N THR A 129 24.48 0.35 3.28
CA THR A 129 23.21 0.36 4.01
C THR A 129 22.08 -0.10 3.09
N THR A 130 20.88 -0.18 3.63
CA THR A 130 19.68 -0.41 2.82
C THR A 130 18.61 0.61 3.15
N ALA A 131 17.67 0.80 2.23
CA ALA A 131 16.44 1.55 2.46
C ALA A 131 15.21 0.72 2.09
N VAL A 132 14.11 0.92 2.80
CA VAL A 132 12.79 0.41 2.42
C VAL A 132 11.89 1.60 2.09
N ILE A 133 11.22 1.51 0.95
CA ILE A 133 10.30 2.54 0.47
C ILE A 133 8.88 2.08 0.76
N HIS A 134 8.14 2.92 1.48
CA HIS A 134 6.77 2.66 1.88
C HIS A 134 5.81 3.65 1.23
N LEU A 135 4.69 3.11 0.73
CA LEU A 135 3.48 3.89 0.55
C LEU A 135 2.75 3.88 1.89
N TRP A 136 2.73 5.03 2.57
CA TRP A 136 2.18 5.13 3.91
C TRP A 136 0.80 5.78 3.89
N HIS A 137 -0.20 5.11 4.45
CA HIS A 137 -1.54 5.65 4.63
C HIS A 137 -1.62 6.37 5.98
N GLY A 138 -2.04 7.63 5.92
CA GLY A 138 -2.15 8.52 7.06
C GLY A 138 -0.83 9.18 7.40
N ASN A 139 -0.73 9.71 8.62
CA ASN A 139 0.50 10.35 9.07
C ASN A 139 1.47 9.33 9.65
N HIS A 140 2.70 9.28 9.16
CA HIS A 140 3.78 8.55 9.84
C HIS A 140 4.19 9.29 11.13
N PRO A 141 4.34 8.62 12.28
CA PRO A 141 4.35 7.16 12.47
C PRO A 141 3.02 6.54 12.91
N SER A 142 1.93 7.30 13.03
CA SER A 142 0.64 6.80 13.56
C SER A 142 -0.22 6.01 12.56
N GLY A 143 0.08 6.12 11.27
CA GLY A 143 -0.58 5.40 10.18
C GLY A 143 -0.03 3.99 9.97
N HIS A 144 -0.12 3.48 8.75
CA HIS A 144 0.45 2.18 8.37
C HIS A 144 0.96 2.18 6.92
N ALA A 145 1.81 1.21 6.58
CA ALA A 145 2.27 1.01 5.22
C ALA A 145 1.26 0.13 4.45
N ASP A 146 0.72 0.66 3.35
CA ASP A 146 -0.12 -0.09 2.40
C ASP A 146 0.75 -0.90 1.43
N TYR A 147 1.99 -0.44 1.23
CA TYR A 147 3.02 -1.15 0.48
C TYR A 147 4.40 -0.94 1.11
N SER A 148 5.26 -1.94 1.01
CA SER A 148 6.68 -1.86 1.37
C SER A 148 7.51 -2.54 0.29
N SER A 149 8.54 -1.86 -0.20
CA SER A 149 9.47 -2.44 -1.17
C SER A 149 10.34 -3.54 -0.54
N PRO A 150 10.99 -4.38 -1.36
CA PRO A 150 12.21 -5.05 -0.95
C PRO A 150 13.27 -4.04 -0.48
N ALA A 151 14.27 -4.51 0.26
CA ALA A 151 15.39 -3.67 0.67
C ALA A 151 16.18 -3.20 -0.56
N LEU A 152 16.28 -1.88 -0.73
CA LEU A 152 17.08 -1.21 -1.73
C LEU A 152 18.52 -1.12 -1.21
N ALA A 153 19.47 -1.76 -1.88
CA ALA A 153 20.89 -1.67 -1.55
C ALA A 153 21.45 -0.28 -1.90
N ILE A 154 22.25 0.28 -1.00
CA ILE A 154 22.92 1.56 -1.17
C ILE A 154 24.36 1.43 -0.66
N ASP A 155 25.31 1.79 -1.51
CA ASP A 155 26.73 1.87 -1.18
C ASP A 155 27.22 3.31 -1.26
N VAL A 156 27.99 3.71 -0.25
CA VAL A 156 28.68 5.00 -0.21
C VAL A 156 30.18 4.73 -0.26
N ASP A 157 30.82 5.18 -1.34
CA ASP A 157 32.22 4.93 -1.64
C ASP A 157 33.11 4.99 -0.41
N GLY A 158 33.77 3.87 -0.15
CA GLY A 158 34.68 3.71 0.97
C GLY A 158 35.99 4.47 0.86
N HIS A 159 36.26 5.31 -0.15
CA HIS A 159 37.58 5.92 -0.31
C HIS A 159 37.54 7.30 -0.98
N GLY A 160 38.11 8.29 -0.30
CA GLY A 160 38.72 9.42 -0.99
C GLY A 160 39.81 8.92 -1.92
N THR A 161 39.68 9.21 -3.21
CA THR A 161 40.72 9.22 -4.26
C THR A 161 41.80 8.12 -4.19
N HIS A 162 41.79 7.21 -5.16
CA HIS A 162 43.02 6.68 -5.71
C HIS A 162 43.31 7.33 -7.07
#